data_AF-A0A7Y4U9L6-F1
#
_entry.id   AF-A0A7Y4U9L6-F1
#
_cell.length_a   1.000
_cell.length_b   1.000
_cell.length_c   1.000
_cell.angle_alpha   90.00
_cell.angle_beta   90.00
_cell.angle_gamma   90.00
#
_symmetry.space_group_name_H-M   'P 1'
#
loop_
_entity.id
_entity.type
_entity.pdbx_description
1 polymer ?
#
loop_
_entity_poly.entity_id
_entity_poly.type
_entity_poly.pdbx_seq_one_letter_code
_entity_poly.pdbx_strand_id
1 'polypeptide(L)'
;MSFKSKLILVVGMLLCAAIAYTQTQNAPRTEVAGIPVNSDEAKVASYTLPDLLTLANGKPVRDAKTWMQKRRPEIVRLFEDNQYGRSPGKPAAMSFDVFDKGTPAFEGKAIRRQVTIYFSPRKDGPKMDLLVYLPTAATKPVPLLLNMSFTANSNAVNDPGIKPGEIWNRDKQRVPAPKDGRFGSLK
;
A
#
# COMPACT_ATOMS: atom_id res chain seq x y z
N MET A 1 40.96 -42.92 -25.69
CA MET A 1 39.66 -42.87 -24.98
C MET A 1 38.62 -43.59 -25.83
N SER A 2 38.10 -44.73 -25.36
CA SER A 2 37.25 -45.65 -26.14
C SER A 2 35.89 -45.02 -26.50
N PHE A 3 35.32 -45.40 -27.66
CA PHE A 3 34.01 -44.94 -28.16
C PHE A 3 32.89 -45.09 -27.10
N LYS A 4 32.97 -46.14 -26.27
CA LYS A 4 32.05 -46.36 -25.14
C LYS A 4 32.12 -45.26 -24.07
N SER A 5 33.29 -44.67 -23.85
CA SER A 5 33.51 -43.61 -22.86
C SER A 5 33.00 -42.24 -23.34
N LYS A 6 33.02 -41.98 -24.66
CA LYS A 6 32.41 -40.76 -25.24
C LYS A 6 30.88 -40.85 -25.30
N LEU A 7 30.32 -42.03 -25.55
CA LEU A 7 28.86 -42.23 -25.62
C LEU A 7 28.18 -42.06 -24.24
N ILE A 8 28.80 -42.55 -23.17
CA ILE A 8 28.28 -42.41 -21.79
C ILE A 8 28.32 -40.94 -21.34
N LEU A 9 29.36 -40.17 -21.74
CA LEU A 9 29.48 -38.76 -21.39
C LEU A 9 28.42 -37.88 -22.10
N VAL A 10 28.11 -38.19 -23.36
CA VAL A 10 27.11 -37.44 -24.16
C VAL A 10 25.68 -37.74 -23.70
N VAL A 11 25.36 -38.99 -23.35
CA VAL A 11 24.04 -39.36 -22.81
C VAL A 11 23.84 -38.78 -21.40
N GLY A 12 24.88 -38.73 -20.57
CA GLY A 12 24.83 -38.10 -19.24
C GLY A 12 24.61 -36.58 -19.29
N MET A 13 25.22 -35.87 -20.25
CA MET A 13 25.01 -34.42 -20.44
C MET A 13 23.61 -34.08 -20.96
N LEU A 14 23.04 -34.92 -21.83
CA LEU A 14 21.67 -34.74 -22.33
C LEU A 14 20.61 -35.02 -21.24
N LEU A 15 20.86 -35.97 -20.32
CA LEU A 15 19.99 -36.19 -19.17
C LEU A 15 20.05 -35.03 -18.15
N CYS A 16 21.22 -34.46 -17.88
CA CYS A 16 21.35 -33.32 -16.96
C CYS A 16 20.74 -32.03 -17.52
N ALA A 17 20.76 -31.82 -18.85
CA ALA A 17 20.08 -30.69 -19.48
C ALA A 17 18.55 -30.82 -19.39
N ALA A 18 17.99 -32.03 -19.50
CA ALA A 18 16.55 -32.26 -19.41
C ALA A 18 15.97 -32.06 -17.99
N ILE A 19 16.76 -32.32 -16.94
CA ILE A 19 16.33 -32.14 -15.55
C ILE A 19 16.42 -30.66 -15.11
N ALA A 20 17.28 -29.85 -15.75
CA ALA A 20 17.37 -28.42 -15.46
C ALA A 20 16.21 -27.60 -16.06
N TYR A 21 15.58 -28.06 -17.15
CA TYR A 21 14.40 -27.41 -17.73
C TYR A 21 13.07 -27.76 -17.05
N THR A 22 13.03 -28.81 -16.22
CA THR A 22 11.84 -29.19 -15.45
C THR A 22 11.80 -28.55 -14.06
N GLN A 23 12.62 -27.52 -13.79
CA GLN A 23 12.25 -26.48 -12.83
C GLN A 23 11.29 -25.49 -13.50
N THR A 24 10.16 -26.01 -13.99
CA THR A 24 9.03 -25.17 -14.38
C THR A 24 8.52 -24.50 -13.11
N GLN A 25 8.59 -23.18 -13.09
CA GLN A 25 7.78 -22.34 -12.23
C GLN A 25 6.36 -22.94 -12.19
N ASN A 26 5.80 -23.17 -11.00
CA ASN A 26 4.42 -23.62 -10.85
C ASN A 26 3.53 -22.82 -11.82
N ALA A 27 2.78 -23.52 -12.67
CA ALA A 27 1.88 -22.85 -13.61
C ALA A 27 0.97 -21.89 -12.83
N PRO A 28 0.74 -20.67 -13.34
CA PRO A 28 -0.07 -19.68 -12.63
C PRO A 28 -1.46 -20.26 -12.36
N ARG A 29 -1.98 -19.96 -11.18
CA ARG A 29 -3.27 -20.46 -10.72
C ARG A 29 -4.37 -19.99 -11.68
N THR A 30 -5.04 -20.93 -12.36
CA THR A 30 -6.09 -20.65 -13.33
C THR A 30 -7.44 -20.32 -12.70
N GLU A 31 -7.61 -20.62 -11.41
CA GLU A 31 -8.83 -20.30 -10.65
C GLU A 31 -8.50 -19.90 -9.21
N VAL A 32 -8.96 -18.73 -8.77
CA VAL A 32 -8.82 -18.22 -7.40
C VAL A 32 -10.22 -18.07 -6.79
N ALA A 33 -10.49 -18.77 -5.69
CA ALA A 33 -11.79 -18.77 -5.02
C ALA A 33 -12.98 -19.13 -5.97
N GLY A 34 -12.76 -20.03 -6.93
CA GLY A 34 -13.77 -20.43 -7.92
C GLY A 34 -13.99 -19.43 -9.06
N ILE A 35 -13.17 -18.38 -9.13
CA ILE A 35 -13.20 -17.38 -10.21
C ILE A 35 -12.06 -17.70 -11.18
N PRO A 36 -12.34 -17.92 -12.48
CA PRO A 36 -11.30 -18.05 -13.49
C PRO A 36 -10.40 -16.82 -13.53
N VAL A 37 -9.08 -17.01 -13.46
CA VAL A 37 -8.10 -15.92 -13.52
C VAL A 37 -7.25 -16.10 -14.78
N ASN A 38 -7.22 -15.05 -15.60
CA ASN A 38 -6.32 -15.02 -16.74
C ASN A 38 -4.92 -14.55 -16.32
N SER A 39 -3.91 -15.41 -16.51
CA SER A 39 -2.48 -15.07 -16.37
C SER A 39 -1.72 -15.22 -17.69
N ASP A 40 -2.43 -15.52 -18.77
CA ASP A 40 -1.89 -15.71 -20.11
C ASP A 40 -2.19 -14.46 -20.94
N GLU A 41 -1.14 -13.73 -21.31
CA GLU A 41 -1.27 -12.48 -22.09
C GLU A 41 -1.98 -12.75 -23.42
N ALA A 42 -1.81 -13.93 -24.03
CA ALA A 42 -2.48 -14.27 -25.29
C ALA A 42 -4.01 -14.39 -25.17
N LYS A 43 -4.53 -14.52 -23.95
CA LYS A 43 -5.98 -14.57 -23.66
C LYS A 43 -6.55 -13.22 -23.25
N VAL A 44 -5.75 -12.15 -23.19
CA VAL A 44 -6.25 -10.80 -22.95
C VAL A 44 -7.03 -10.35 -24.19
N ALA A 45 -8.33 -10.11 -24.01
CA ALA A 45 -9.17 -9.60 -25.09
C ALA A 45 -8.74 -8.18 -25.50
N SER A 46 -8.95 -7.80 -26.76
CA SER A 46 -8.73 -6.43 -27.21
C SER A 46 -9.69 -5.46 -26.53
N TYR A 47 -9.19 -4.31 -26.09
CA TYR A 47 -9.99 -3.24 -25.50
C TYR A 47 -9.51 -1.87 -26.00
N THR A 48 -10.38 -0.87 -25.91
CA THR A 48 -10.06 0.53 -26.21
C THR A 48 -10.18 1.35 -24.94
N LEU A 49 -9.13 2.08 -24.58
CA LEU A 49 -9.15 2.99 -23.45
C LEU A 49 -9.78 4.33 -23.86
N PRO A 50 -10.55 4.99 -22.97
CA PRO A 50 -10.99 6.35 -23.20
C PRO A 50 -9.80 7.30 -23.38
N ASP A 51 -9.91 8.24 -24.30
CA ASP A 51 -8.86 9.25 -24.49
C ASP A 51 -8.76 10.16 -23.26
N LEU A 52 -7.55 10.21 -22.68
CA LEU A 52 -7.25 11.02 -21.51
C LEU A 52 -7.25 12.51 -21.83
N LEU A 53 -6.84 12.88 -23.05
CA LEU A 53 -6.66 14.26 -23.49
C LEU A 53 -7.81 14.77 -24.38
N THR A 54 -8.99 14.19 -24.22
CA THR A 54 -10.23 14.70 -24.81
C THR A 54 -11.24 15.01 -23.71
N LEU A 55 -11.79 16.22 -23.72
CA LEU A 55 -12.87 16.63 -22.81
C LEU A 55 -14.15 15.84 -23.10
N ALA A 56 -15.06 15.78 -22.14
CA ALA A 56 -16.36 15.10 -22.32
C ALA A 56 -17.19 15.65 -23.51
N ASN A 57 -16.92 16.89 -23.93
CA ASN A 57 -17.55 17.50 -25.11
C ASN A 57 -16.81 17.25 -26.44
N GLY A 58 -15.82 16.36 -26.47
CA GLY A 58 -15.05 15.99 -27.66
C GLY A 58 -13.92 16.94 -28.03
N LYS A 59 -13.71 18.06 -27.31
CA LYS A 59 -12.60 18.99 -27.59
C LYS A 59 -11.28 18.46 -27.02
N PRO A 60 -10.15 18.64 -27.74
CA PRO A 60 -8.85 18.19 -27.26
C PRO A 60 -8.31 19.07 -26.12
N VAL A 61 -7.58 18.46 -25.19
CA VAL A 61 -6.81 19.10 -24.13
C VAL A 61 -5.38 19.30 -24.62
N ARG A 62 -5.01 20.55 -24.90
CA ARG A 62 -3.70 20.89 -25.52
C ARG A 62 -2.70 21.51 -24.57
N ASP A 63 -3.11 21.82 -23.34
CA ASP A 63 -2.28 22.54 -22.40
C ASP A 63 -2.64 22.21 -20.94
N ALA A 64 -1.72 22.51 -20.03
CA ALA A 64 -1.85 22.23 -18.61
C ALA A 64 -2.99 23.02 -17.95
N LYS A 65 -3.31 24.23 -18.43
CA LYS A 65 -4.39 25.05 -17.88
C LYS A 65 -5.74 24.38 -18.14
N THR A 66 -5.97 23.93 -19.37
CA THR A 66 -7.17 23.19 -19.78
C THR A 66 -7.29 21.86 -19.04
N TRP A 67 -6.17 21.14 -18.85
CA TRP A 67 -6.15 19.94 -18.01
C TRP A 67 -6.60 20.23 -16.57
N MET A 68 -5.93 21.16 -15.90
CA MET A 68 -6.15 21.45 -14.48
C MET A 68 -7.53 22.04 -14.21
N GLN A 69 -8.03 22.90 -15.10
CA GLN A 69 -9.28 23.63 -14.89
C GLN A 69 -10.52 22.90 -15.41
N LYS A 70 -10.36 21.96 -16.37
CA LYS A 70 -11.50 21.27 -17.01
C LYS A 70 -11.40 19.76 -16.94
N ARG A 71 -10.40 19.15 -17.60
CA ARG A 71 -10.35 17.69 -17.75
C ARG A 71 -10.16 16.94 -16.43
N ARG A 72 -9.26 17.42 -15.56
CA ARG A 72 -9.03 16.80 -14.24
C ARG A 72 -10.30 16.83 -13.37
N PRO A 73 -11.02 17.95 -13.22
CA PRO A 73 -12.33 17.96 -12.55
C PRO A 73 -13.36 16.99 -13.15
N GLU A 74 -13.44 16.86 -14.48
CA GLU A 74 -14.33 15.88 -15.12
C GLU A 74 -13.99 14.44 -14.69
N ILE A 75 -12.72 14.07 -14.76
CA ILE A 75 -12.24 12.74 -14.36
C ILE A 75 -12.53 12.49 -12.88
N VAL A 76 -12.24 13.45 -12.00
CA VAL A 76 -12.54 13.33 -10.57
C VAL A 76 -14.04 13.07 -10.35
N ARG A 77 -14.92 13.82 -11.02
CA ARG A 77 -16.38 13.60 -10.92
C ARG A 77 -16.79 12.21 -11.42
N LEU A 78 -16.18 11.72 -12.50
CA LEU A 78 -16.45 10.36 -12.99
C LEU A 78 -16.10 9.30 -11.93
N PHE A 79 -14.97 9.44 -11.24
CA PHE A 79 -14.59 8.53 -10.15
C PHE A 79 -15.49 8.69 -8.91
N GLU A 80 -15.89 9.92 -8.57
CA GLU A 80 -16.82 10.20 -7.48
C GLU A 80 -18.19 9.57 -7.73
N ASP A 81 -18.74 9.72 -8.94
CA ASP A 81 -20.10 9.29 -9.25
C ASP A 81 -20.20 7.79 -9.56
N ASN A 82 -19.12 7.13 -9.99
CA ASN A 82 -19.17 5.75 -10.49
C ASN A 82 -18.30 4.73 -9.74
N GLN A 83 -17.31 5.13 -8.94
CA GLN A 83 -16.37 4.18 -8.31
C GLN A 83 -16.26 4.35 -6.79
N TYR A 84 -15.87 5.53 -6.32
CA TYR A 84 -15.47 5.72 -4.91
C TYR A 84 -16.52 6.44 -4.06
N GLY A 85 -17.52 7.07 -4.69
CA GLY A 85 -18.46 7.96 -4.00
C GLY A 85 -17.87 9.35 -3.76
N ARG A 86 -18.73 10.29 -3.38
CA ARG A 86 -18.35 11.67 -3.05
C ARG A 86 -17.81 11.75 -1.63
N SER A 87 -16.61 12.29 -1.47
CA SER A 87 -16.01 12.50 -0.16
C SER A 87 -16.72 13.65 0.58
N PRO A 88 -17.12 13.48 1.86
CA PRO A 88 -17.56 14.61 2.65
C PRO A 88 -16.40 15.59 2.85
N GLY A 89 -16.71 16.89 2.97
CA GLY A 89 -15.72 17.88 3.36
C GLY A 89 -15.11 17.61 4.74
N LYS A 90 -14.11 18.41 5.13
CA LYS A 90 -13.48 18.30 6.45
C LYS A 90 -14.55 18.38 7.56
N PRO A 91 -14.62 17.40 8.49
CA PRO A 91 -15.52 17.46 9.64
C PRO A 91 -15.35 18.74 10.44
N ALA A 92 -16.46 19.46 10.69
CA ALA A 92 -16.43 20.76 11.37
C ALA A 92 -15.89 20.67 12.81
N ALA A 93 -16.19 19.57 13.51
CA ALA A 93 -15.78 19.34 14.89
C ALA A 93 -14.52 18.46 15.03
N MET A 94 -13.67 18.42 14.00
CA MET A 94 -12.40 17.69 14.07
C MET A 94 -11.49 18.31 15.14
N SER A 95 -10.95 17.47 16.03
CA SER A 95 -10.02 17.91 17.09
C SER A 95 -8.80 16.99 17.20
N PHE A 96 -7.72 17.55 17.71
CA PHE A 96 -6.40 16.89 17.80
C PHE A 96 -5.96 16.87 19.26
N ASP A 97 -5.68 15.68 19.78
CA ASP A 97 -5.09 15.49 21.11
C ASP A 97 -3.65 15.01 20.96
N VAL A 98 -2.71 15.94 21.16
CA VAL A 98 -1.26 15.66 21.10
C VAL A 98 -0.80 15.22 22.49
N PHE A 99 -0.94 13.93 22.78
CA PHE A 99 -0.64 13.37 24.09
C PHE A 99 0.85 13.05 24.27
N ASP A 100 1.58 12.79 23.19
CA ASP A 100 3.05 12.73 23.17
C ASP A 100 3.55 13.93 22.34
N LYS A 101 4.07 14.95 23.04
CA LYS A 101 4.46 16.24 22.44
C LYS A 101 5.90 16.25 21.89
N GLY A 102 6.69 15.23 22.23
CA GLY A 102 8.09 15.18 21.86
C GLY A 102 8.89 14.29 22.81
N THR A 103 9.02 13.01 22.46
CA THR A 103 9.86 12.06 23.19
C THR A 103 11.07 11.66 22.32
N PRO A 104 12.31 11.72 22.82
CA PRO A 104 13.46 11.19 22.09
C PRO A 104 13.26 9.71 21.73
N ALA A 105 13.47 9.36 20.47
CA ALA A 105 13.36 8.03 19.92
C ALA A 105 14.57 7.71 19.04
N PHE A 106 14.77 6.43 18.71
CA PHE A 106 15.88 5.95 17.89
C PHE A 106 17.24 6.49 18.34
N GLU A 107 17.58 6.26 19.61
CA GLU A 107 18.85 6.72 20.22
C GLU A 107 19.03 8.25 20.13
N GLY A 108 17.93 9.00 20.19
CA GLY A 108 17.94 10.47 20.12
C GLY A 108 18.03 11.04 18.70
N LYS A 109 17.98 10.20 17.65
CA LYS A 109 17.99 10.65 16.24
C LYS A 109 16.66 11.28 15.83
N ALA A 110 15.57 10.94 16.51
CA ALA A 110 14.25 11.52 16.25
C ALA A 110 13.54 11.97 17.52
N ILE A 111 12.59 12.89 17.32
CA ILE A 111 11.57 13.27 18.28
C ILE A 111 10.25 12.64 17.83
N ARG A 112 9.71 11.73 18.65
CA ARG A 112 8.39 11.13 18.47
C ARG A 112 7.30 12.09 18.94
N ARG A 113 6.22 12.18 18.17
CA ARG A 113 4.94 12.76 18.58
C ARG A 113 3.81 11.79 18.28
N GLN A 114 2.80 11.78 19.13
CA GLN A 114 1.62 10.94 18.94
C GLN A 114 0.37 11.78 19.14
N VAL A 115 -0.57 11.64 18.21
CA VAL A 115 -1.78 12.46 18.14
C VAL A 115 -2.99 11.55 17.98
N THR A 116 -3.99 11.68 18.85
CA THR A 116 -5.32 11.13 18.60
C THR A 116 -6.16 12.18 17.88
N ILE A 117 -6.63 11.85 16.67
CA ILE A 117 -7.45 12.72 15.83
C ILE A 117 -8.91 12.25 15.93
N TYR A 118 -9.76 13.11 16.47
CA TYR A 118 -11.19 12.85 16.62
C TYR A 118 -11.95 13.46 15.45
N PHE A 119 -12.87 12.69 14.85
CA PHE A 119 -13.70 13.16 13.73
C PHE A 119 -15.05 13.73 14.16
N SER A 120 -15.34 13.71 15.46
CA SER A 120 -16.58 14.25 16.05
C SER A 120 -16.30 14.83 17.44
N PRO A 121 -17.24 15.58 18.04
CA PRO A 121 -17.10 16.07 19.42
C PRO A 121 -17.05 14.93 20.45
N ARG A 122 -17.64 13.77 20.12
CA ARG A 122 -17.72 12.60 20.99
C ARG A 122 -16.37 11.86 21.05
N LYS A 123 -15.80 11.76 22.26
CA LYS A 123 -14.47 11.13 22.48
C LYS A 123 -14.50 9.59 22.37
N ASP A 124 -15.67 8.99 22.49
CA ASP A 124 -15.98 7.59 22.21
C ASP A 124 -16.33 7.33 20.73
N GLY A 125 -16.41 8.38 19.91
CA GLY A 125 -16.69 8.27 18.48
C GLY A 125 -15.47 7.83 17.64
N PRO A 126 -15.62 7.76 16.31
CA PRO A 126 -14.54 7.44 15.40
C PRO A 126 -13.34 8.39 15.54
N LYS A 127 -12.16 7.79 15.65
CA LYS A 127 -10.88 8.46 15.80
C LYS A 127 -9.76 7.66 15.13
N MET A 128 -8.64 8.32 14.85
CA MET A 128 -7.41 7.67 14.40
C MET A 128 -6.21 8.15 15.22
N ASP A 129 -5.21 7.29 15.38
CA ASP A 129 -3.95 7.64 16.03
C ASP A 129 -2.86 7.86 14.97
N LEU A 130 -2.27 9.05 14.96
CA LEU A 130 -1.18 9.45 14.09
C LEU A 130 0.14 9.43 14.87
N LEU A 131 1.11 8.68 14.36
CA LEU A 131 2.49 8.61 14.85
C LEU A 131 3.39 9.44 13.94
N VAL A 132 4.19 10.35 14.51
CA VAL A 132 5.10 11.23 13.78
C VAL A 132 6.50 11.12 14.37
N TYR A 133 7.51 10.98 13.51
CA TYR A 133 8.91 11.13 13.87
C TYR A 133 9.51 12.30 13.11
N LEU A 134 10.16 13.20 13.83
CA LEU A 134 10.89 14.34 13.27
C LEU A 134 12.38 14.20 13.59
N PRO A 135 13.31 14.55 12.69
CA PRO A 135 14.73 14.55 13.00
C PRO A 135 15.04 15.50 14.16
N THR A 136 15.81 15.06 15.15
CA THR A 136 16.12 15.89 16.34
C THR A 136 16.86 17.18 16.00
N ALA A 137 17.70 17.17 14.95
CA ALA A 137 18.46 18.34 14.49
C ALA A 137 17.63 19.33 13.66
N ALA A 138 16.33 19.08 13.42
CA ALA A 138 15.51 19.95 12.60
C ALA A 138 15.18 21.27 13.33
N THR A 139 15.67 22.39 12.79
CA THR A 139 15.38 23.75 13.28
C THR A 139 14.35 24.50 12.43
N LYS A 140 13.93 23.90 11.33
CA LYS A 140 12.92 24.41 10.38
C LYS A 140 11.95 23.27 10.01
N PRO A 141 10.77 23.57 9.45
CA PRO A 141 9.87 22.53 8.93
C PRO A 141 10.59 21.59 7.96
N VAL A 142 10.35 20.29 8.11
CA VAL A 142 10.93 19.23 7.27
C VAL A 142 9.84 18.53 6.45
N PRO A 143 10.16 17.97 5.27
CA PRO A 143 9.23 17.12 4.54
C PRO A 143 8.79 15.92 5.39
N LEU A 144 7.55 15.48 5.19
CA LEU A 144 7.00 14.29 5.84
C LEU A 144 6.61 13.25 4.79
N LEU A 145 6.93 11.99 5.07
CA LEU A 145 6.38 10.84 4.37
C LEU A 145 5.20 10.29 5.20
N LEU A 146 4.00 10.30 4.62
CA LEU A 146 2.81 9.72 5.24
C LEU A 146 2.65 8.26 4.80
N ASN A 147 2.52 7.36 5.77
CA ASN A 147 2.20 5.95 5.53
C ASN A 147 0.86 5.58 6.18
N MET A 148 0.04 4.82 5.46
CA MET A 148 -1.15 4.17 6.00
C MET A 148 -0.84 2.68 6.16
N SER A 149 -1.06 2.13 7.36
CA SER A 149 -0.72 0.75 7.70
C SER A 149 -1.96 -0.13 7.86
N PHE A 150 -1.80 -1.43 7.58
CA PHE A 150 -2.79 -2.48 7.89
C PHE A 150 -2.74 -2.92 9.37
N THR A 151 -1.74 -2.48 10.12
CA THR A 151 -1.55 -2.79 11.55
C THR A 151 -1.56 -1.53 12.40
N ALA A 152 -1.72 -1.70 13.70
CA ALA A 152 -1.51 -0.64 14.68
C ALA A 152 -0.08 -0.06 14.57
N ASN A 153 0.06 1.24 14.87
CA ASN A 153 1.37 1.91 14.89
C ASN A 153 2.40 1.17 15.77
N SER A 154 1.96 0.62 16.92
CA SER A 154 2.78 -0.17 17.85
C SER A 154 3.34 -1.46 17.24
N ASN A 155 2.76 -1.94 16.15
CA ASN A 155 3.20 -3.16 15.45
C ASN A 155 3.96 -2.82 14.15
N ALA A 156 3.79 -1.60 13.64
CA ALA A 156 4.43 -1.13 12.41
C ALA A 156 5.87 -0.64 12.64
N VAL A 157 6.18 -0.17 13.87
CA VAL A 157 7.47 0.41 14.22
C VAL A 157 7.95 -0.21 15.53
N ASN A 158 9.23 -0.61 15.56
CA ASN A 158 9.86 -1.17 16.75
C ASN A 158 10.27 -0.07 17.74
N ASP A 159 9.29 0.57 18.35
CA ASP A 159 9.49 1.58 19.39
C ASP A 159 8.52 1.33 20.56
N PRO A 160 9.03 0.91 21.74
CA PRO A 160 8.20 0.52 22.88
C PRO A 160 7.43 1.70 23.50
N GLY A 161 7.77 2.95 23.16
CA GLY A 161 7.04 4.12 23.64
C GLY A 161 5.81 4.49 22.79
N ILE A 162 5.50 3.73 21.74
CA ILE A 162 4.28 3.91 20.97
C ILE A 162 3.08 3.41 21.78
N LYS A 163 2.00 4.19 21.80
CA LYS A 163 0.71 3.81 22.37
C LYS A 163 0.23 2.48 21.74
N PRO A 164 -0.10 1.46 22.55
CA PRO A 164 -0.71 0.24 22.02
C PRO A 164 -1.98 0.56 21.22
N GLY A 165 -2.05 0.06 19.99
CA GLY A 165 -3.23 0.24 19.14
C GLY A 165 -4.21 -0.92 19.22
N GLU A 166 -5.29 -0.81 18.46
CA GLU A 166 -6.29 -1.86 18.27
C GLU A 166 -6.26 -2.35 16.81
N ILE A 167 -6.64 -3.60 16.60
CA ILE A 167 -6.82 -4.20 15.27
C ILE A 167 -8.18 -4.90 15.19
N TRP A 168 -8.65 -5.15 13.97
CA TRP A 168 -9.81 -6.01 13.75
C TRP A 168 -9.40 -7.48 13.70
N ASN A 169 -10.04 -8.32 14.49
CA ASN A 169 -9.90 -9.77 14.40
C ASN A 169 -10.77 -10.35 13.27
N ARG A 170 -10.69 -11.68 13.04
CA ARG A 170 -11.50 -12.38 12.03
C ARG A 170 -13.00 -12.27 12.31
N ASP A 171 -13.38 -12.15 13.57
CA ASP A 171 -14.75 -12.01 14.04
C ASP A 171 -15.28 -10.57 13.93
N LYS A 172 -14.54 -9.67 13.26
CA LYS A 172 -14.89 -8.26 13.07
C LYS A 172 -15.12 -7.54 14.40
N GLN A 173 -14.24 -7.78 15.37
CA GLN A 173 -14.21 -7.06 16.64
C GLN A 173 -12.89 -6.30 16.76
N ARG A 174 -12.93 -5.12 17.39
CA ARG A 174 -11.71 -4.38 17.77
C ARG A 174 -11.11 -5.03 19.01
N VAL A 175 -9.87 -5.44 18.91
CA VAL A 175 -9.09 -6.05 20.00
C VAL A 175 -7.74 -5.37 20.10
N PRO A 176 -7.09 -5.38 21.28
CA PRO A 176 -5.72 -4.89 21.41
C PRO A 176 -4.78 -5.56 20.40
N ALA A 177 -3.88 -4.79 19.81
CA ALA A 177 -2.87 -5.32 18.90
C ALA A 177 -1.91 -6.25 19.67
N PRO A 178 -1.59 -7.44 19.14
CA PRO A 178 -0.63 -8.35 19.77
C PRO A 178 0.76 -7.72 19.77
N LYS A 179 1.58 -8.02 20.78
CA LYS A 179 2.95 -7.50 20.91
C LYS A 179 3.83 -7.88 19.71
N ASP A 180 3.66 -9.10 19.20
CA ASP A 180 4.36 -9.57 18.01
C ASP A 180 3.46 -9.39 16.78
N GLY A 181 3.81 -8.41 15.94
CA GLY A 181 3.13 -8.16 14.68
C GLY A 181 3.33 -9.30 13.68
N ARG A 182 2.31 -9.57 12.85
CA ARG A 182 2.42 -10.53 11.73
C ARG A 182 3.26 -10.00 10.55
N PHE A 183 3.60 -8.71 10.58
CA PHE A 183 4.34 -8.02 9.53
C PHE A 183 5.68 -7.53 10.09
N GLY A 184 6.67 -7.34 9.23
CA GLY A 184 7.94 -6.73 9.62
C GLY A 184 7.73 -5.31 10.16
N SER A 185 8.53 -4.93 11.15
CA SER A 185 8.51 -3.59 11.74
C SER A 185 9.65 -2.72 11.19
N LEU A 186 9.38 -1.41 11.09
CA LEU A 186 10.41 -0.42 10.85
C LEU A 186 11.30 -0.32 12.09
N LYS A 187 12.61 -0.34 11.87
CA LYS A 187 13.65 -0.20 12.91
C LYS A 187 14.28 1.18 12.85
#